data_AF-A0A1A9VDU2-F1
#
_entry.id   AF-A0A1A9VDU2-F1
#
_cell.length_a   1.000
_cell.length_b   1.000
_cell.length_c   1.000
_cell.angle_alpha   90.00
_cell.angle_beta   90.00
_cell.angle_gamma   90.00
#
_symmetry.space_group_name_H-M   'P 1'
#
loop_
_entity.id
_entity.type
_entity.pdbx_description
1 polymer ?
#
loop_
_entity_poly.entity_id
_entity_poly.type
_entity_poly.pdbx_seq_one_letter_code
_entity_poly.pdbx_strand_id
1 'polypeptide(L)'
;MSNNRWEIVTNPKKQRNLQKRIDAQASKRKEGALPKLEKIFAVQQYNKLIKSYTDNEQSPVKDASSKLKSGKKQQQHSEANFGRIRKGFGYHKLKRLLSNLKIEELEEHLDFIKNTYPNSKLTWLKELATFLNNRITGDYVPDYPIKYTMFPASLLSLSCREALIEFLGSVGQTNLDYFYHYTLLEGMCTNMSNNKPVLSLKVLLQLVGYNWPHMCTSNLANTVLLRNSYQNHYDICRSLLWAVGQCGYVDLSEGIRIFQNVMLPILEMDKHIVGNGYYILVYMDNILNLNAGQGLSLSRYEFFTTLNAFVPLLKLDTVHSLKLNHIASTFLYKFITNSTELSNIFLQLICDLGSDDGDGDNDNKNDLILYGCRLCLQLSSDECLKVWKMNLKKEVSATKLLLKNLNVTSSSVALPMHFLLEIEAISVTLPAYEQKELLPIIKVSVIYDIANQKLITRKEFNCI
;
A
#
# COMPACT_ATOMS: atom_id res chain seq x y z
N MET A 1 -59.62 -47.51 42.18
CA MET A 1 -59.34 -46.09 41.91
C MET A 1 -58.13 -46.05 40.98
N SER A 2 -58.34 -45.66 39.73
CA SER A 2 -57.46 -45.92 38.58
C SER A 2 -56.39 -44.84 38.35
N ASN A 3 -55.20 -45.31 37.96
CA ASN A 3 -53.98 -44.57 37.64
C ASN A 3 -54.12 -43.60 36.45
N ASN A 4 -53.70 -42.34 36.62
CA ASN A 4 -53.43 -41.41 35.53
C ASN A 4 -51.92 -41.25 35.31
N ARG A 5 -51.40 -41.88 34.24
CA ARG A 5 -50.14 -41.52 33.58
C ARG A 5 -50.44 -40.43 32.56
N TRP A 6 -49.70 -39.32 32.63
CA TRP A 6 -49.72 -38.29 31.59
C TRP A 6 -48.85 -38.72 30.41
N GLU A 7 -49.48 -38.94 29.25
CA GLU A 7 -48.80 -39.21 27.99
C GLU A 7 -48.62 -37.89 27.22
N ILE A 8 -47.36 -37.53 26.93
CA ILE A 8 -47.02 -36.29 26.21
C ILE A 8 -47.28 -36.53 24.71
N VAL A 9 -48.35 -35.94 24.20
CA VAL A 9 -48.67 -35.95 22.76
C VAL A 9 -47.77 -34.96 22.02
N THR A 10 -46.60 -35.42 21.58
CA THR A 10 -45.78 -34.68 20.62
C THR A 10 -46.41 -34.77 19.23
N ASN A 11 -46.94 -33.65 18.76
CA ASN A 11 -47.67 -33.55 17.50
C ASN A 11 -46.69 -33.62 16.29
N PRO A 12 -46.66 -34.71 15.50
CA PRO A 12 -45.59 -34.99 14.51
C PRO A 12 -45.56 -34.00 13.33
N LYS A 13 -46.61 -33.18 13.17
CA LYS A 13 -46.68 -32.13 12.13
C LYS A 13 -45.81 -30.91 12.44
N LYS A 14 -45.53 -30.59 13.71
CA LYS A 14 -44.68 -29.43 14.07
C LYS A 14 -43.18 -29.73 13.92
N GLN A 15 -42.72 -30.94 14.24
CA GLN A 15 -41.33 -31.35 14.00
C GLN A 15 -41.00 -31.47 12.50
N ARG A 16 -41.93 -31.96 11.68
CA ARG A 16 -41.70 -32.09 10.23
C ARG A 16 -41.56 -30.72 9.52
N ASN A 17 -42.19 -29.68 10.04
CA ASN A 17 -42.04 -28.30 9.53
C ASN A 17 -40.76 -27.61 10.04
N LEU A 18 -40.28 -27.96 11.24
CA LEU A 18 -39.00 -27.48 11.76
C LEU A 18 -37.83 -28.13 11.00
N GLN A 19 -37.90 -29.44 10.75
CA GLN A 19 -36.89 -30.18 9.98
C GLN A 19 -36.82 -29.66 8.53
N LYS A 20 -37.96 -29.43 7.88
CA LYS A 20 -38.01 -28.79 6.54
C LYS A 20 -37.40 -27.38 6.50
N ARG A 21 -37.48 -26.61 7.60
CA ARG A 21 -36.84 -25.28 7.69
C ARG A 21 -35.33 -25.38 7.91
N ILE A 22 -34.87 -26.36 8.69
CA ILE A 22 -33.44 -26.63 8.89
C ILE A 22 -32.80 -27.16 7.60
N ASP A 23 -33.48 -28.07 6.89
CA ASP A 23 -33.01 -28.61 5.62
C ASP A 23 -32.99 -27.55 4.51
N ALA A 24 -33.95 -26.61 4.50
CA ALA A 24 -33.95 -25.46 3.60
C ALA A 24 -32.87 -24.40 3.92
N GLN A 25 -32.44 -24.30 5.19
CA GLN A 25 -31.31 -23.47 5.60
C GLN A 25 -29.97 -24.14 5.27
N ALA A 26 -29.90 -25.47 5.35
CA ALA A 26 -28.74 -26.26 4.96
C ALA A 26 -28.54 -26.31 3.44
N SER A 27 -29.62 -26.37 2.64
CA SER A 27 -29.53 -26.28 1.17
C SER A 27 -29.11 -24.88 0.71
N LYS A 28 -29.60 -23.80 1.34
CA LYS A 28 -29.10 -22.42 1.09
C LYS A 28 -27.63 -22.21 1.47
N ARG A 29 -27.09 -22.96 2.44
CA ARG A 29 -25.66 -22.95 2.76
C ARG A 29 -24.82 -23.77 1.76
N LYS A 30 -25.39 -24.81 1.14
CA LYS A 30 -24.72 -25.63 0.11
C LYS A 30 -24.76 -25.02 -1.30
N GLU A 31 -25.76 -24.19 -1.62
CA GLU A 31 -25.79 -23.41 -2.86
C GLU A 31 -24.90 -22.14 -2.82
N GLY A 32 -24.28 -21.83 -1.68
CA GLY A 32 -23.28 -20.77 -1.53
C GLY A 32 -21.86 -21.15 -1.98
N ALA A 33 -21.66 -22.37 -2.49
CA ALA A 33 -20.36 -22.90 -2.93
C ALA A 33 -20.18 -22.90 -4.46
N LEU A 34 -20.86 -21.99 -5.17
CA LEU A 34 -20.45 -21.56 -6.51
C LEU A 34 -19.91 -20.13 -6.43
N PRO A 35 -18.89 -19.74 -7.22
CA PRO A 35 -18.38 -18.38 -7.20
C PRO A 35 -19.53 -17.42 -7.51
N LYS A 36 -19.93 -16.60 -6.54
CA LYS A 36 -20.98 -15.59 -6.71
C LYS A 36 -20.68 -14.79 -7.97
N LEU A 37 -21.69 -14.58 -8.82
CA LEU A 37 -21.59 -13.79 -10.06
C LEU A 37 -20.89 -12.43 -9.86
N GLU A 38 -20.96 -11.86 -8.65
CA GLU A 38 -20.22 -10.66 -8.23
C GLU A 38 -18.69 -10.80 -8.32
N LYS A 39 -18.12 -11.95 -7.91
CA LYS A 39 -16.68 -12.25 -8.11
C LYS A 39 -16.35 -12.34 -9.59
N ILE A 40 -17.22 -12.95 -10.40
CA ILE A 40 -17.00 -13.09 -11.85
C ILE A 40 -17.07 -11.72 -12.55
N PHE A 41 -18.00 -10.85 -12.15
CA PHE A 41 -18.14 -9.50 -12.71
C PHE A 41 -17.00 -8.58 -12.31
N ALA A 42 -16.54 -8.67 -11.06
CA ALA A 42 -15.37 -7.96 -10.57
C ALA A 42 -14.08 -8.44 -11.26
N VAL A 43 -13.90 -9.75 -11.45
CA VAL A 43 -12.78 -10.34 -12.20
C VAL A 43 -12.83 -9.96 -13.68
N GLN A 44 -14.01 -9.85 -14.30
CA GLN A 44 -14.13 -9.39 -15.69
C GLN A 44 -13.78 -7.91 -15.87
N GLN A 45 -14.15 -7.04 -14.91
CA GLN A 45 -13.71 -5.64 -14.91
C GLN A 45 -12.20 -5.54 -14.64
N TYR A 46 -11.68 -6.36 -13.74
CA TYR A 46 -10.25 -6.47 -13.41
C TYR A 46 -9.40 -6.96 -14.60
N ASN A 47 -9.84 -7.99 -15.31
CA ASN A 47 -9.16 -8.50 -16.50
C ASN A 47 -9.18 -7.50 -17.66
N LYS A 48 -10.25 -6.70 -17.79
CA LYS A 48 -10.28 -5.57 -18.75
C LYS A 48 -9.28 -4.47 -18.37
N LEU A 49 -9.11 -4.22 -17.07
CA LEU A 49 -8.10 -3.28 -16.57
C LEU A 49 -6.69 -3.81 -16.86
N ILE A 50 -6.36 -5.06 -16.53
CA ILE A 50 -5.05 -5.66 -16.82
C ILE A 50 -4.74 -5.66 -18.33
N LYS A 51 -5.70 -6.02 -19.18
CA LYS A 51 -5.50 -6.04 -20.63
C LYS A 51 -5.22 -4.66 -21.23
N SER A 52 -5.71 -3.59 -20.60
CA SER A 52 -5.35 -2.22 -21.00
C SER A 52 -3.93 -1.81 -20.62
N TYR A 53 -3.29 -2.53 -19.70
CA TYR A 53 -1.89 -2.31 -19.28
C TYR A 53 -0.87 -3.11 -20.10
N THR A 54 -1.23 -4.30 -20.60
CA THR A 54 -0.31 -5.11 -21.41
C THR A 54 -0.19 -4.63 -22.86
N ASP A 55 -1.23 -3.98 -23.39
CA ASP A 55 -1.33 -3.71 -24.84
C ASP A 55 -1.03 -2.24 -25.22
N ASN A 56 -0.54 -1.39 -24.31
CA ASN A 56 -0.27 0.02 -24.62
C ASN A 56 1.21 0.42 -24.46
N GLU A 57 2.10 -0.32 -25.11
CA GLU A 57 3.25 0.29 -25.79
C GLU A 57 2.86 0.55 -27.24
N GLN A 58 2.16 1.68 -27.48
CA GLN A 58 2.11 2.48 -28.71
C GLN A 58 0.85 3.34 -28.70
N SER A 59 1.03 4.66 -28.81
CA SER A 59 -0.03 5.53 -29.35
C SER A 59 -0.27 5.12 -30.82
N PRO A 60 -1.47 5.32 -31.41
CA PRO A 60 -1.83 6.67 -31.86
C PRO A 60 -3.33 7.02 -31.96
N VAL A 61 -3.52 8.32 -32.17
CA VAL A 61 -4.68 9.04 -32.70
C VAL A 61 -5.28 8.40 -33.96
N LYS A 62 -6.62 8.33 -34.06
CA LYS A 62 -7.42 8.85 -35.20
C LYS A 62 -8.94 8.65 -35.01
N ASP A 63 -9.67 9.73 -35.27
CA ASP A 63 -11.09 9.77 -35.58
C ASP A 63 -11.42 8.93 -36.83
N ALA A 64 -12.53 8.19 -36.80
CA ALA A 64 -13.49 8.10 -37.91
C ALA A 64 -14.77 7.37 -37.49
N SER A 65 -15.88 7.99 -37.84
CA SER A 65 -17.27 7.56 -37.79
C SER A 65 -17.59 6.27 -38.58
N SER A 66 -18.52 5.45 -38.10
CA SER A 66 -19.70 5.02 -38.88
C SER A 66 -20.73 4.25 -38.05
N LYS A 67 -22.00 4.55 -38.33
CA LYS A 67 -23.28 4.02 -37.80
C LYS A 67 -23.44 2.50 -38.00
N LEU A 68 -24.19 1.83 -37.11
CA LEU A 68 -25.49 1.17 -37.42
C LEU A 68 -26.12 0.40 -36.22
N LYS A 69 -27.28 0.93 -35.79
CA LYS A 69 -28.58 0.30 -35.46
C LYS A 69 -28.71 -1.00 -34.62
N SER A 70 -29.39 -0.79 -33.48
CA SER A 70 -30.61 -1.45 -32.96
C SER A 70 -30.65 -2.95 -32.66
N GLY A 71 -30.95 -3.26 -31.39
CA GLY A 71 -31.60 -4.49 -30.95
C GLY A 71 -32.11 -4.35 -29.52
N LYS A 72 -33.40 -4.02 -29.34
CA LYS A 72 -34.09 -3.98 -28.05
C LYS A 72 -34.15 -5.39 -27.43
N LYS A 73 -33.68 -5.55 -26.20
CA LYS A 73 -34.28 -6.49 -25.23
C LYS A 73 -34.37 -5.81 -23.87
N GLN A 74 -35.61 -5.66 -23.42
CA GLN A 74 -35.97 -5.35 -22.04
C GLN A 74 -35.46 -6.47 -21.12
N GLN A 75 -34.75 -6.11 -20.07
CA GLN A 75 -34.72 -6.91 -18.84
C GLN A 75 -34.90 -5.97 -17.66
N GLN A 76 -36.01 -6.17 -16.96
CA GLN A 76 -36.38 -5.51 -15.73
C GLN A 76 -35.43 -5.89 -14.59
N HIS A 77 -35.09 -4.87 -13.80
CA HIS A 77 -34.65 -4.86 -12.40
C HIS A 77 -34.15 -6.16 -11.76
N SER A 78 -32.88 -6.12 -11.35
CA SER A 78 -32.51 -6.40 -9.96
C SER A 78 -31.42 -5.42 -9.54
N GLU A 79 -31.84 -4.27 -8.98
CA GLU A 79 -30.95 -3.36 -8.26
C GLU A 79 -30.49 -4.05 -6.98
N ALA A 80 -29.36 -4.76 -7.06
CA ALA A 80 -28.55 -5.05 -5.90
C ALA A 80 -27.76 -3.77 -5.55
N ASN A 81 -27.87 -3.34 -4.29
CA ASN A 81 -27.23 -2.18 -3.67
C ASN A 81 -25.68 -2.22 -3.74
N PHE A 82 -25.10 -2.13 -4.92
CA PHE A 82 -23.77 -1.55 -5.08
C PHE A 82 -23.96 -0.05 -5.23
N GLY A 83 -23.41 0.72 -4.28
CA GLY A 83 -23.49 2.17 -4.28
C GLY A 83 -23.19 2.75 -5.66
N ARG A 84 -24.00 3.73 -6.08
CA ARG A 84 -23.82 4.45 -7.35
C ARG A 84 -22.37 4.90 -7.49
N ILE A 85 -21.57 4.19 -8.27
CA ILE A 85 -20.21 4.61 -8.64
C ILE A 85 -20.37 5.95 -9.36
N ARG A 86 -19.97 7.05 -8.71
CA ARG A 86 -19.98 8.35 -9.37
C ARG A 86 -18.93 8.33 -10.48
N LYS A 87 -19.36 8.48 -11.73
CA LYS A 87 -18.42 8.71 -12.83
C LYS A 87 -17.88 10.13 -12.69
N GLY A 88 -16.60 10.27 -12.32
CA GLY A 88 -15.91 11.56 -12.26
C GLY A 88 -15.83 12.25 -13.62
N PHE A 89 -15.39 13.51 -13.64
CA PHE A 89 -15.13 14.19 -14.90
C PHE A 89 -13.93 13.61 -15.64
N GLY A 90 -14.10 13.38 -16.95
CA GLY A 90 -12.99 13.05 -17.85
C GLY A 90 -11.99 14.21 -17.99
N TYR A 91 -10.76 13.88 -18.39
CA TYR A 91 -9.61 14.79 -18.47
C TYR A 91 -9.93 16.16 -19.12
N HIS A 92 -10.58 16.17 -20.29
CA HIS A 92 -10.85 17.42 -21.02
C HIS A 92 -11.79 18.37 -20.27
N LYS A 93 -12.81 17.84 -19.60
CA LYS A 93 -13.73 18.64 -18.79
C LYS A 93 -13.03 19.20 -17.57
N LEU A 94 -12.18 18.38 -16.93
CA LEU A 94 -11.41 18.81 -15.77
C LEU A 94 -10.39 19.89 -16.13
N LYS A 95 -9.66 19.70 -17.23
CA LYS A 95 -8.70 20.68 -17.75
C LYS A 95 -9.38 22.01 -18.01
N ARG A 96 -10.51 22.02 -18.72
CA ARG A 96 -11.28 23.24 -18.99
C ARG A 96 -11.74 23.94 -17.71
N LEU A 97 -12.23 23.19 -16.71
CA LEU A 97 -12.70 23.79 -15.45
C LEU A 97 -11.56 24.45 -14.68
N LEU A 98 -10.42 23.77 -14.54
CA LEU A 98 -9.29 24.28 -13.75
C LEU A 98 -8.50 25.36 -14.48
N SER A 99 -8.41 25.30 -15.81
CA SER A 99 -7.75 26.34 -16.62
C SER A 99 -8.56 27.64 -16.71
N ASN A 100 -9.85 27.61 -16.39
CA ASN A 100 -10.72 28.78 -16.45
C ASN A 100 -10.57 29.72 -15.23
N LEU A 101 -9.86 29.29 -14.18
CA LEU A 101 -9.56 30.15 -13.04
C LEU A 101 -8.53 31.21 -13.46
N LYS A 102 -9.00 32.45 -13.58
CA LYS A 102 -8.16 33.60 -13.91
C LYS A 102 -7.36 34.07 -12.69
N ILE A 103 -6.13 34.53 -12.94
CA ILE A 103 -5.24 35.00 -11.88
C ILE A 103 -5.75 36.31 -11.29
N GLU A 104 -6.28 37.21 -12.12
CA GLU A 104 -6.75 38.52 -11.68
C GLU A 104 -7.92 38.38 -10.70
N GLU A 105 -8.90 37.52 -11.01
CA GLU A 105 -10.04 37.24 -10.12
C GLU A 105 -9.60 36.58 -8.81
N LEU A 106 -8.53 35.78 -8.84
CA LEU A 106 -8.01 35.13 -7.65
C LEU A 106 -7.34 36.15 -6.74
N GLU A 107 -6.39 36.93 -7.27
CA GLU A 107 -5.64 37.94 -6.51
C GLU A 107 -6.57 39.00 -5.90
N GLU A 108 -7.51 39.53 -6.68
CA GLU A 108 -8.53 40.47 -6.19
C GLU A 108 -9.30 39.89 -4.99
N HIS A 109 -9.64 38.59 -5.04
CA HIS A 109 -10.36 37.95 -3.95
C HIS A 109 -9.48 37.69 -2.72
N LEU A 110 -8.21 37.30 -2.93
CA LEU A 110 -7.26 37.10 -1.83
C LEU A 110 -7.01 38.42 -1.07
N ASP A 111 -6.88 39.53 -1.78
CA ASP A 111 -6.72 40.86 -1.19
C ASP A 111 -7.99 41.32 -0.48
N PHE A 112 -9.15 41.09 -1.09
CA PHE A 112 -10.45 41.36 -0.44
C PHE A 112 -10.59 40.62 0.90
N ILE A 113 -10.24 39.33 0.95
CA ILE A 113 -10.30 38.52 2.17
C ILE A 113 -9.35 39.08 3.24
N LYS A 114 -8.09 39.39 2.88
CA LYS A 114 -7.09 39.93 3.81
C LYS A 114 -7.54 41.26 4.41
N ASN A 115 -8.09 42.15 3.58
CA ASN A 115 -8.57 43.46 4.00
C ASN A 115 -9.84 43.38 4.86
N THR A 116 -10.74 42.43 4.58
CA THR A 116 -11.99 42.26 5.32
C THR A 116 -11.77 41.62 6.69
N TYR A 117 -10.78 40.72 6.81
CA TYR A 117 -10.55 39.93 8.03
C TYR A 117 -9.11 40.00 8.55
N PRO A 118 -8.50 41.19 8.79
CA PRO A 118 -7.06 41.35 8.99
C PRO A 118 -6.45 40.49 10.11
N ASN A 119 -7.24 40.14 11.12
CA ASN A 119 -6.78 39.37 12.29
C ASN A 119 -7.26 37.90 12.30
N SER A 120 -7.93 37.42 11.25
CA SER A 120 -8.51 36.07 11.22
C SER A 120 -7.99 35.25 10.03
N LYS A 121 -6.75 34.78 10.17
CA LYS A 121 -6.09 33.91 9.18
C LYS A 121 -6.85 32.61 8.89
N LEU A 122 -7.54 32.05 9.89
CA LEU A 122 -8.37 30.87 9.66
C LEU A 122 -9.62 31.20 8.84
N THR A 123 -10.23 32.38 9.05
CA THR A 123 -11.32 32.86 8.19
C THR A 123 -10.82 33.04 6.76
N TRP A 124 -9.58 33.50 6.55
CA TRP A 124 -9.03 33.63 5.21
C TRP A 124 -9.06 32.33 4.42
N LEU A 125 -8.65 31.24 5.05
CA LEU A 125 -8.63 29.92 4.44
C LEU A 125 -10.04 29.39 4.14
N LYS A 126 -11.00 29.65 5.04
CA LYS A 126 -12.41 29.24 4.86
C LYS A 126 -13.08 30.00 3.72
N GLU A 127 -12.82 31.30 3.60
CA GLU A 127 -13.33 32.11 2.48
C GLU A 127 -12.68 31.69 1.16
N LEU A 128 -11.38 31.41 1.14
CA LEU A 128 -10.70 30.85 -0.03
C LEU A 128 -11.34 29.53 -0.48
N ALA A 129 -11.58 28.59 0.43
CA ALA A 129 -12.23 27.32 0.11
C ALA A 129 -13.64 27.53 -0.44
N THR A 130 -14.38 28.50 0.09
CA THR A 130 -15.74 28.85 -0.36
C THR A 130 -15.70 29.45 -1.77
N PHE A 131 -14.81 30.42 -2.02
CA PHE A 131 -14.60 31.01 -3.33
C PHE A 131 -14.26 29.98 -4.39
N LEU A 132 -13.29 29.11 -4.11
CA LEU A 132 -12.88 28.08 -5.06
C LEU A 132 -13.97 27.04 -5.28
N ASN A 133 -14.78 26.68 -4.28
CA ASN A 133 -15.94 25.81 -4.48
C ASN A 133 -17.00 26.44 -5.39
N ASN A 134 -17.17 27.77 -5.33
CA ASN A 134 -18.11 28.48 -6.18
C ASN A 134 -17.61 28.60 -7.63
N ARG A 135 -16.29 28.76 -7.82
CA ARG A 135 -15.67 28.88 -9.16
C ARG A 135 -15.42 27.53 -9.83
N ILE A 136 -14.97 26.54 -9.06
CA ILE A 136 -14.57 25.21 -9.52
C ILE A 136 -15.64 24.21 -9.07
N THR A 137 -16.74 24.13 -9.80
CA THR A 137 -17.81 23.18 -9.52
C THR A 137 -17.58 21.87 -10.27
N GLY A 138 -17.46 20.77 -9.51
CA GLY A 138 -17.25 19.47 -10.10
C GLY A 138 -16.99 18.35 -9.09
N ASP A 139 -17.18 17.13 -9.59
CA ASP A 139 -16.74 15.93 -8.93
C ASP A 139 -15.58 15.32 -9.71
N TYR A 140 -14.49 15.11 -8.99
CA TYR A 140 -13.36 14.33 -9.44
C TYR A 140 -13.25 13.11 -8.55
N VAL A 141 -13.41 11.93 -9.14
CA VAL A 141 -13.05 10.68 -8.50
C VAL A 141 -11.64 10.36 -8.98
N PRO A 142 -10.67 10.14 -8.08
CA PRO A 142 -9.37 9.60 -8.46
C PRO A 142 -9.60 8.22 -9.05
N ASP A 143 -9.76 8.17 -10.38
CA ASP A 143 -10.09 6.91 -11.06
C ASP A 143 -8.90 5.95 -11.00
N TYR A 144 -7.69 6.44 -10.75
CA TYR A 144 -6.48 5.65 -10.56
C TYR A 144 -5.42 6.45 -9.78
N PRO A 145 -4.45 5.79 -9.13
CA PRO A 145 -3.14 6.39 -8.89
C PRO A 145 -2.57 6.85 -10.23
N ILE A 146 -2.42 8.16 -10.35
CA ILE A 146 -2.26 8.83 -11.63
C ILE A 146 -0.78 8.79 -12.01
N LYS A 147 -0.49 8.57 -13.30
CA LYS A 147 0.86 8.66 -13.87
C LYS A 147 1.58 10.00 -13.55
N TYR A 148 0.83 11.03 -13.15
CA TYR A 148 1.32 12.36 -12.81
C TYR A 148 1.02 12.68 -11.34
N THR A 149 2.08 12.88 -10.55
CA THR A 149 2.06 13.06 -9.10
C THR A 149 1.25 14.27 -8.61
N MET A 150 1.16 15.32 -9.43
CA MET A 150 0.43 16.57 -9.11
C MET A 150 -0.94 16.69 -9.78
N PHE A 151 -1.49 15.64 -10.39
CA PHE A 151 -2.83 15.73 -10.96
C PHE A 151 -3.91 15.59 -9.87
N PRO A 152 -4.98 16.41 -9.85
CA PRO A 152 -5.36 17.38 -10.87
C PRO A 152 -4.81 18.80 -10.71
N ALA A 153 -4.14 19.14 -9.60
CA ALA A 153 -3.62 20.51 -9.37
C ALA A 153 -2.68 21.02 -10.47
N SER A 154 -2.00 20.12 -11.19
CA SER A 154 -1.19 20.43 -12.38
C SER A 154 -1.96 21.04 -13.54
N LEU A 155 -3.30 20.96 -13.54
CA LEU A 155 -4.17 21.58 -14.55
C LEU A 155 -4.47 23.07 -14.27
N LEU A 156 -4.15 23.57 -13.08
CA LEU A 156 -4.17 25.01 -12.81
C LEU A 156 -3.07 25.70 -13.63
N SER A 157 -3.28 26.97 -13.99
CA SER A 157 -2.19 27.80 -14.50
C SER A 157 -1.09 27.92 -13.45
N LEU A 158 0.16 28.09 -13.90
CA LEU A 158 1.31 28.21 -13.00
C LEU A 158 1.10 29.37 -12.01
N SER A 159 0.70 30.54 -12.50
CA SER A 159 0.46 31.73 -11.69
C SER A 159 -0.61 31.51 -10.62
N CYS A 160 -1.75 30.90 -10.96
CA CYS A 160 -2.78 30.60 -9.96
C CYS A 160 -2.28 29.62 -8.90
N ARG A 161 -1.50 28.62 -9.31
CA ARG A 161 -0.93 27.65 -8.36
C ARG A 161 0.07 28.31 -7.40
N GLU A 162 0.96 29.16 -7.91
CA GLU A 162 1.94 29.89 -7.09
C GLU A 162 1.25 30.83 -6.11
N ALA A 163 0.26 31.61 -6.57
CA ALA A 163 -0.53 32.50 -5.71
C ALA A 163 -1.25 31.75 -4.58
N LEU A 164 -1.83 30.58 -4.89
CA LEU A 164 -2.45 29.72 -3.87
C LEU A 164 -1.44 29.19 -2.86
N ILE A 165 -0.28 28.72 -3.31
CA ILE A 165 0.77 28.20 -2.42
C ILE A 165 1.30 29.32 -1.52
N GLU A 166 1.59 30.50 -2.06
CA GLU A 166 2.05 31.64 -1.28
C GLU A 166 1.01 32.03 -0.20
N PHE A 167 -0.27 32.12 -0.59
CA PHE A 167 -1.33 32.44 0.34
C PHE A 167 -1.48 31.40 1.46
N LEU A 168 -1.46 30.11 1.11
CA LEU A 168 -1.50 28.99 2.07
C LEU A 168 -0.27 28.99 3.00
N GLY A 169 0.89 29.45 2.54
CA GLY A 169 2.08 29.61 3.39
C GLY A 169 1.97 30.76 4.39
N SER A 170 1.27 31.85 4.03
CA SER A 170 1.20 33.08 4.82
C SER A 170 0.42 32.97 6.15
N VAL A 171 -0.42 31.95 6.28
CA VAL A 171 -1.34 31.79 7.42
C VAL A 171 -0.68 31.14 8.66
N GLY A 172 0.52 30.59 8.51
CA GLY A 172 1.23 29.87 9.57
C GLY A 172 0.76 28.43 9.76
N GLN A 173 1.65 27.58 10.30
CA GLN A 173 1.47 26.12 10.35
C GLN A 173 0.22 25.70 11.13
N THR A 174 -0.05 26.30 12.30
CA THR A 174 -1.22 25.91 13.13
C THR A 174 -2.56 26.15 12.42
N ASN A 175 -2.70 27.28 11.70
CA ASN A 175 -3.92 27.55 10.94
C ASN A 175 -4.05 26.64 9.73
N LEU A 176 -2.94 26.38 9.05
CA LEU A 176 -2.90 25.50 7.88
C LEU A 176 -3.24 24.05 8.27
N ASP A 177 -2.73 23.58 9.41
CA ASP A 177 -3.00 22.26 9.97
C ASP A 177 -4.48 22.08 10.30
N TYR A 178 -5.05 23.01 11.04
CA TYR A 178 -6.48 22.99 11.36
C TYR A 178 -7.32 23.03 10.08
N PHE A 179 -6.95 23.89 9.11
CA PHE A 179 -7.64 24.00 7.84
C PHE A 179 -7.59 22.69 7.05
N TYR A 180 -6.43 22.03 6.99
CA TYR A 180 -6.24 20.77 6.29
C TYR A 180 -7.17 19.68 6.85
N HIS A 181 -7.12 19.44 8.16
CA HIS A 181 -7.87 18.33 8.77
C HIS A 181 -9.37 18.64 8.87
N TYR A 182 -9.74 19.79 9.43
CA TYR A 182 -11.14 20.06 9.80
C TYR A 182 -11.94 20.76 8.70
N THR A 183 -11.31 21.57 7.85
CA THR A 183 -12.05 22.28 6.79
C THR A 183 -11.99 21.50 5.47
N LEU A 184 -10.80 21.05 5.07
CA LEU A 184 -10.63 20.40 3.78
C LEU A 184 -10.97 18.91 3.84
N LEU A 185 -10.37 18.14 4.76
CA LEU A 185 -10.50 16.69 4.78
C LEU A 185 -11.89 16.25 5.25
N GLU A 186 -12.32 16.71 6.42
CA GLU A 186 -13.69 16.48 6.93
C GLU A 186 -14.75 17.08 6.01
N GLY A 187 -14.51 18.29 5.47
CA GLY A 187 -15.40 18.96 4.54
C GLY A 187 -15.56 18.18 3.23
N MET A 188 -14.48 17.61 2.70
CA MET A 188 -14.53 16.74 1.53
C MET A 188 -15.39 15.50 1.81
N CYS A 189 -15.13 14.78 2.90
CA CYS A 189 -15.90 13.59 3.23
C CYS A 189 -17.39 13.91 3.41
N THR A 190 -17.71 14.97 4.15
CA THR A 190 -19.08 15.44 4.39
C THR A 190 -19.77 15.87 3.09
N ASN A 191 -19.07 16.61 2.22
CA ASN A 191 -19.62 17.03 0.94
C ASN A 191 -19.87 15.83 0.02
N MET A 192 -18.96 14.85 0.00
CA MET A 192 -19.18 13.61 -0.75
C MET A 192 -20.40 12.85 -0.22
N SER A 193 -20.58 12.70 1.10
CA SER A 193 -21.79 12.07 1.67
C SER A 193 -23.07 12.78 1.24
N ASN A 194 -23.02 14.11 1.13
CA ASN A 194 -24.17 14.94 0.76
C ASN A 194 -24.33 15.17 -0.76
N ASN A 195 -23.58 14.48 -1.61
CA ASN A 195 -23.57 14.69 -3.06
C ASN A 195 -23.27 16.14 -3.49
N LYS A 196 -22.42 16.84 -2.74
CA LYS A 196 -21.90 18.16 -3.08
C LYS A 196 -20.57 18.06 -3.81
N PRO A 197 -20.24 19.03 -4.68
CA PRO A 197 -18.94 19.12 -5.35
C PRO A 197 -17.77 19.15 -4.37
N VAL A 198 -16.67 18.48 -4.71
CA VAL A 198 -15.45 18.42 -3.88
C VAL A 198 -14.15 18.68 -4.63
N LEU A 199 -14.21 18.97 -5.93
CA LEU A 199 -13.01 19.15 -6.75
C LEU A 199 -12.08 20.23 -6.18
N SER A 200 -12.61 21.39 -5.78
CA SER A 200 -11.75 22.47 -5.26
C SER A 200 -11.06 22.09 -3.94
N LEU A 201 -11.78 21.40 -3.04
CA LEU A 201 -11.23 20.90 -1.78
C LEU A 201 -10.11 19.88 -2.05
N LYS A 202 -10.30 18.99 -3.03
CA LYS A 202 -9.27 18.03 -3.45
C LYS A 202 -8.02 18.70 -4.02
N VAL A 203 -8.19 19.77 -4.80
CA VAL A 203 -7.07 20.57 -5.31
C VAL A 203 -6.31 21.22 -4.15
N LEU A 204 -7.00 21.84 -3.19
CA LEU A 204 -6.36 22.42 -2.01
C LEU A 204 -5.67 21.36 -1.14
N LEU A 205 -6.29 20.20 -0.90
CA LEU A 205 -5.69 19.07 -0.18
C LEU A 205 -4.39 18.61 -0.84
N GLN A 206 -4.39 18.51 -2.17
CA GLN A 206 -3.19 18.14 -2.93
C GLN A 206 -2.11 19.21 -2.84
N LEU A 207 -2.45 20.50 -2.99
CA LEU A 207 -1.47 21.58 -2.85
C LEU A 207 -0.85 21.59 -1.45
N VAL A 208 -1.65 21.44 -0.40
CA VAL A 208 -1.13 21.41 0.97
C VAL A 208 -0.26 20.16 1.19
N GLY A 209 -0.73 18.97 0.79
CA GLY A 209 0.02 17.72 0.97
C GLY A 209 1.35 17.69 0.20
N TYR A 210 1.45 18.38 -0.93
CA TYR A 210 2.68 18.44 -1.72
C TYR A 210 3.70 19.46 -1.17
N ASN A 211 3.23 20.61 -0.65
CA ASN A 211 4.11 21.70 -0.20
C ASN A 211 4.43 21.64 1.30
N TRP A 212 3.56 21.02 2.10
CA TRP A 212 3.77 20.78 3.53
C TRP A 212 3.41 19.34 3.92
N PRO A 213 4.20 18.33 3.49
CA PRO A 213 3.91 16.90 3.69
C PRO A 213 3.53 16.50 5.13
N HIS A 214 4.19 17.08 6.13
CA HIS A 214 3.90 16.84 7.55
C HIS A 214 2.45 17.19 7.99
N MET A 215 1.74 18.04 7.25
CA MET A 215 0.33 18.37 7.50
C MET A 215 -0.58 17.14 7.31
N CYS A 216 -0.17 16.17 6.48
CA CYS A 216 -0.94 14.94 6.29
C CYS A 216 -0.88 14.02 7.53
N THR A 217 0.19 14.10 8.34
CA THR A 217 0.46 13.19 9.46
C THR A 217 0.42 13.85 10.83
N SER A 218 0.33 15.18 10.90
CA SER A 218 0.20 15.96 12.13
C SER A 218 -1.00 15.55 13.00
N ASN A 219 -2.08 15.06 12.39
CA ASN A 219 -3.28 14.57 13.08
C ASN A 219 -3.76 13.22 12.52
N LEU A 220 -2.90 12.21 12.66
CA LEU A 220 -3.23 10.83 12.29
C LEU A 220 -4.46 10.29 13.03
N ALA A 221 -4.67 10.68 14.29
CA ALA A 221 -5.82 10.26 15.07
C ALA A 221 -7.14 10.66 14.39
N ASN A 222 -7.28 11.92 13.97
CA ASN A 222 -8.47 12.39 13.25
C ASN A 222 -8.64 11.70 11.90
N THR A 223 -7.52 11.53 11.17
CA THR A 223 -7.53 10.84 9.88
C THR A 223 -8.00 9.39 10.00
N VAL A 224 -7.57 8.68 11.04
CA VAL A 224 -7.99 7.30 11.34
C VAL A 224 -9.47 7.24 11.73
N LEU A 225 -9.96 8.20 12.52
CA LEU A 225 -11.38 8.30 12.86
C LEU A 225 -12.23 8.47 11.60
N LEU A 226 -11.87 9.40 10.70
CA LEU A 226 -12.54 9.59 9.42
C LEU A 226 -12.50 8.32 8.56
N ARG A 227 -11.34 7.67 8.46
CA ARG A 227 -11.19 6.41 7.73
C ARG A 227 -12.16 5.36 8.27
N ASN A 228 -12.25 5.20 9.58
CA ASN A 228 -13.15 4.23 10.20
C ASN A 228 -14.63 4.55 9.90
N SER A 229 -15.01 5.83 9.93
CA SER A 229 -16.37 6.27 9.58
C SER A 229 -16.74 5.99 8.12
N TYR A 230 -15.78 6.12 7.20
CA TYR A 230 -16.04 6.02 5.77
C TYR A 230 -15.51 4.74 5.11
N GLN A 231 -14.92 3.79 5.84
CA GLN A 231 -14.29 2.59 5.26
C GLN A 231 -15.26 1.76 4.39
N ASN A 232 -16.55 1.74 4.74
CA ASN A 232 -17.59 1.04 3.98
C ASN A 232 -18.13 1.86 2.78
N HIS A 233 -17.80 3.15 2.69
CA HIS A 233 -18.16 4.03 1.59
C HIS A 233 -16.99 4.14 0.61
N TYR A 234 -16.93 3.19 -0.32
CA TYR A 234 -15.81 3.01 -1.25
C TYR A 234 -15.26 4.30 -1.86
N ASP A 235 -16.11 5.12 -2.50
CA ASP A 235 -15.67 6.35 -3.19
C ASP A 235 -15.12 7.42 -2.21
N ILE A 236 -15.72 7.51 -1.02
CA ILE A 236 -15.31 8.48 0.02
C ILE A 236 -14.00 8.01 0.66
N CYS A 237 -13.92 6.74 1.06
CA CYS A 237 -12.71 6.13 1.59
C CYS A 237 -11.55 6.27 0.60
N ARG A 238 -11.76 5.93 -0.67
CA ARG A 238 -10.74 6.10 -1.72
C ARG A 238 -10.29 7.57 -1.86
N SER A 239 -11.23 8.51 -1.80
CA SER A 239 -10.89 9.94 -1.87
C SER A 239 -10.11 10.42 -0.65
N LEU A 240 -10.45 9.90 0.54
CA LEU A 240 -9.72 10.16 1.78
C LEU A 240 -8.29 9.63 1.69
N LEU A 241 -8.12 8.35 1.31
CA LEU A 241 -6.80 7.73 1.12
C LEU A 241 -5.97 8.50 0.09
N TRP A 242 -6.60 8.94 -1.01
CA TRP A 242 -5.95 9.78 -2.02
C TRP A 242 -5.50 11.13 -1.48
N ALA A 243 -6.33 11.81 -0.69
CA ALA A 243 -6.01 13.13 -0.17
C ALA A 243 -4.82 13.10 0.80
N VAL A 244 -4.82 12.14 1.74
CA VAL A 244 -3.73 12.04 2.73
C VAL A 244 -2.46 11.42 2.13
N GLY A 245 -2.58 10.58 1.10
CA GLY A 245 -1.44 10.02 0.39
C GLY A 245 -0.65 11.03 -0.45
N GLN A 246 -1.13 12.26 -0.64
CA GLN A 246 -0.41 13.25 -1.47
C GLN A 246 0.99 13.57 -0.94
N CYS A 247 1.19 13.54 0.38
CA CYS A 247 2.50 13.75 1.02
C CYS A 247 3.58 12.76 0.54
N GLY A 248 3.20 11.49 0.32
CA GLY A 248 4.14 10.43 -0.05
C GLY A 248 4.82 10.61 -1.40
N TYR A 249 4.24 11.44 -2.28
CA TYR A 249 4.83 11.76 -3.58
C TYR A 249 5.96 12.80 -3.51
N VAL A 250 6.22 13.37 -2.32
CA VAL A 250 7.28 14.36 -2.06
C VAL A 250 8.18 13.90 -0.92
N ASP A 251 7.59 13.38 0.16
CA ASP A 251 8.29 12.89 1.34
C ASP A 251 7.90 11.42 1.59
N LEU A 252 8.85 10.52 1.34
CA LEU A 252 8.63 9.08 1.45
C LEU A 252 8.36 8.64 2.90
N SER A 253 8.98 9.28 3.89
CA SER A 253 8.79 8.96 5.31
C SER A 253 7.37 9.30 5.76
N GLU A 254 6.86 10.47 5.36
CA GLU A 254 5.46 10.85 5.60
C GLU A 254 4.50 9.91 4.88
N GLY A 255 4.82 9.54 3.64
CA GLY A 255 4.04 8.59 2.85
C GLY A 255 3.92 7.21 3.49
N ILE A 256 5.00 6.71 4.10
CA ILE A 256 5.00 5.42 4.82
C ILE A 256 4.24 5.52 6.15
N ARG A 257 4.33 6.64 6.87
CA ARG A 257 3.51 6.87 8.07
C ARG A 257 2.01 6.84 7.75
N ILE A 258 1.59 7.45 6.65
CA ILE A 258 0.21 7.33 6.15
C ILE A 258 -0.14 5.89 5.81
N PHE A 259 0.75 5.17 5.11
CA PHE A 259 0.53 3.78 4.77
C PHE A 259 0.26 2.93 6.01
N GLN A 260 1.15 2.97 7.00
CA GLN A 260 1.05 2.20 8.24
C GLN A 260 -0.23 2.51 9.03
N ASN A 261 -0.52 3.79 9.25
CA ASN A 261 -1.56 4.19 10.20
C ASN A 261 -2.97 4.19 9.56
N VAL A 262 -3.05 4.53 8.27
CA VAL A 262 -4.33 4.82 7.60
C VAL A 262 -4.66 3.79 6.51
N MET A 263 -3.69 3.33 5.73
CA MET A 263 -3.97 2.45 4.59
C MET A 263 -3.90 0.97 4.96
N LEU A 264 -2.95 0.56 5.79
CA LEU A 264 -2.69 -0.84 6.10
C LEU A 264 -3.92 -1.56 6.69
N PRO A 265 -4.67 -0.99 7.67
CA PRO A 265 -5.85 -1.68 8.18
C PRO A 265 -6.97 -1.83 7.14
N ILE A 266 -6.96 -1.05 6.04
CA ILE A 266 -7.89 -1.25 4.91
C ILE A 266 -7.47 -2.46 4.06
N LEU A 267 -6.17 -2.74 3.92
CA LEU A 267 -5.66 -3.91 3.21
C LEU A 267 -5.98 -5.22 3.94
N GLU A 268 -5.95 -5.20 5.26
CA GLU A 268 -6.25 -6.36 6.12
C GLU A 268 -7.73 -6.78 6.07
N MET A 269 -8.62 -5.93 5.53
CA MET A 269 -10.03 -6.25 5.39
C MET A 269 -10.31 -6.98 4.06
N ASP A 270 -10.61 -8.29 4.13
CA ASP A 270 -10.91 -9.19 3.00
C ASP A 270 -11.87 -8.64 1.93
N LYS A 271 -12.79 -7.75 2.30
CA LYS A 271 -13.82 -7.19 1.40
C LYS A 271 -13.30 -6.07 0.49
N HIS A 272 -12.15 -5.46 0.80
CA HIS A 272 -11.69 -4.21 0.17
C HIS A 272 -10.50 -4.38 -0.78
N ILE A 273 -9.93 -5.59 -0.84
CA ILE A 273 -8.73 -5.92 -1.63
C ILE A 273 -8.91 -5.59 -3.12
N VAL A 274 -10.11 -5.79 -3.68
CA VAL A 274 -10.35 -5.63 -5.13
C VAL A 274 -10.32 -4.17 -5.61
N GLY A 275 -10.53 -3.19 -4.73
CA GLY A 275 -10.63 -1.78 -5.15
C GLY A 275 -9.75 -0.81 -4.35
N ASN A 276 -9.93 -0.76 -3.02
CA ASN A 276 -9.09 0.10 -2.17
C ASN A 276 -7.71 -0.53 -2.00
N GLY A 277 -7.63 -1.86 -1.89
CA GLY A 277 -6.36 -2.57 -1.80
C GLY A 277 -5.49 -2.32 -3.03
N TYR A 278 -6.04 -2.48 -4.23
CA TYR A 278 -5.32 -2.15 -5.47
C TYR A 278 -4.81 -0.69 -5.49
N TYR A 279 -5.63 0.28 -5.07
CA TYR A 279 -5.20 1.69 -4.97
C TYR A 279 -3.99 1.84 -4.04
N ILE A 280 -4.03 1.22 -2.85
CA ILE A 280 -2.96 1.29 -1.86
C ILE A 280 -1.68 0.64 -2.39
N LEU A 281 -1.77 -0.51 -3.06
CA LEU A 281 -0.61 -1.17 -3.65
C LEU A 281 0.07 -0.31 -4.72
N VAL A 282 -0.70 0.30 -5.61
CA VAL A 282 -0.11 1.18 -6.63
C VAL A 282 0.41 2.48 -6.01
N TYR A 283 -0.24 3.01 -4.98
CA TYR A 283 0.30 4.15 -4.22
C TYR A 283 1.69 3.81 -3.67
N MET A 284 1.83 2.68 -2.98
CA MET A 284 3.11 2.23 -2.43
C MET A 284 4.16 2.03 -3.50
N ASP A 285 3.79 1.35 -4.59
CA ASP A 285 4.65 1.15 -5.76
C ASP A 285 5.14 2.49 -6.34
N ASN A 286 4.25 3.47 -6.49
CA ASN A 286 4.61 4.79 -7.00
C ASN A 286 5.59 5.52 -6.08
N ILE A 287 5.29 5.66 -4.79
CA ILE A 287 6.15 6.42 -3.88
C ILE A 287 7.51 5.74 -3.68
N LEU A 288 7.56 4.41 -3.74
CA LEU A 288 8.81 3.65 -3.67
C LEU A 288 9.62 3.75 -4.97
N ASN A 289 8.99 3.92 -6.14
CA ASN A 289 9.70 4.09 -7.40
C ASN A 289 10.13 5.54 -7.67
N LEU A 290 9.65 6.51 -6.89
CA LEU A 290 10.12 7.89 -7.02
C LEU A 290 11.55 8.04 -6.47
N ASN A 291 12.39 8.74 -7.23
CA ASN A 291 13.71 9.24 -6.81
C ASN A 291 13.58 10.54 -6.00
N ALA A 292 12.49 10.70 -5.23
CA ALA A 292 12.35 11.88 -4.39
C ALA A 292 13.51 11.85 -3.39
N GLY A 293 14.41 12.85 -3.49
CA GLY A 293 15.76 12.87 -2.94
C GLY A 293 15.84 12.98 -1.43
N GLN A 294 15.17 12.07 -0.72
CA GLN A 294 15.21 11.94 0.72
C GLN A 294 15.46 10.47 1.06
N GLY A 295 16.49 10.21 1.87
CA GLY A 295 16.64 8.92 2.51
C GLY A 295 15.39 8.62 3.35
N LEU A 296 15.07 7.34 3.51
CA LEU A 296 14.04 6.93 4.47
C LEU A 296 14.48 7.35 5.87
N SER A 297 13.82 8.36 6.46
CA SER A 297 14.01 8.75 7.85
C SER A 297 13.05 7.97 8.75
N LEU A 298 13.02 6.65 8.60
CA LEU A 298 12.24 5.78 9.49
C LEU A 298 13.13 5.29 10.62
N SER A 299 12.58 5.26 11.83
CA SER A 299 13.20 4.51 12.92
C SER A 299 13.22 3.02 12.60
N ARG A 300 14.14 2.28 13.22
CA ARG A 300 14.20 0.81 13.11
C ARG A 300 12.86 0.16 13.45
N TYR A 301 12.18 0.67 14.49
CA TYR A 301 10.87 0.19 14.90
C TYR A 301 9.79 0.37 13.82
N GLU A 302 9.71 1.57 13.22
CA GLU A 302 8.78 1.83 12.12
C GLU A 302 9.06 0.96 10.90
N PHE A 303 10.35 0.76 10.58
CA PHE A 303 10.75 -0.12 9.49
C PHE A 303 10.25 -1.57 9.69
N PHE A 304 10.57 -2.20 10.82
CA PHE A 304 10.14 -3.58 11.08
C PHE A 304 8.63 -3.70 11.22
N THR A 305 7.95 -2.67 11.72
CA THR A 305 6.48 -2.63 11.77
C THR A 305 5.89 -2.66 10.35
N THR A 306 6.43 -1.88 9.41
CA THR A 306 6.02 -1.93 7.99
C THR A 306 6.36 -3.26 7.33
N LEU A 307 7.57 -3.77 7.57
CA LEU A 307 8.01 -5.03 6.97
C LEU A 307 7.11 -6.20 7.42
N ASN A 308 6.84 -6.29 8.72
CA ASN A 308 5.98 -7.31 9.30
C ASN A 308 4.53 -7.18 8.86
N ALA A 309 4.07 -5.97 8.54
CA ALA A 309 2.75 -5.75 7.96
C ALA A 309 2.60 -6.32 6.54
N PHE A 310 3.68 -6.40 5.75
CA PHE A 310 3.63 -7.04 4.44
C PHE A 310 3.47 -8.57 4.55
N VAL A 311 4.03 -9.19 5.58
CA VAL A 311 4.10 -10.66 5.72
C VAL A 311 2.73 -11.35 5.66
N PRO A 312 1.71 -10.95 6.43
CA PRO A 312 0.35 -11.53 6.30
C PRO A 312 -0.25 -11.32 4.92
N LEU A 313 0.04 -10.17 4.30
CA LEU A 313 -0.51 -9.80 3.00
C LEU A 313 0.12 -10.61 1.85
N LEU A 314 1.34 -11.11 2.01
CA LEU A 314 2.01 -11.99 1.03
C LEU A 314 1.35 -13.37 0.89
N LYS A 315 0.45 -13.73 1.81
CA LYS A 315 -0.37 -14.94 1.76
C LYS A 315 -1.64 -14.79 0.90
N LEU A 316 -1.90 -13.58 0.37
CA LEU A 316 -3.05 -13.30 -0.49
C LEU A 316 -2.83 -13.83 -1.93
N ASP A 317 -3.93 -13.96 -2.68
CA ASP A 317 -4.00 -14.57 -4.03
C ASP A 317 -2.91 -14.07 -5.03
N THR A 318 -2.54 -14.99 -5.94
CA THR A 318 -1.36 -15.04 -6.83
C THR A 318 -0.97 -13.76 -7.59
N VAL A 319 -1.93 -12.91 -7.99
CA VAL A 319 -1.61 -11.69 -8.75
C VAL A 319 -1.26 -10.51 -7.84
N HIS A 320 -1.90 -10.42 -6.67
CA HIS A 320 -1.61 -9.35 -5.71
C HIS A 320 -0.32 -9.65 -4.95
N SER A 321 -0.02 -10.93 -4.69
CA SER A 321 1.21 -11.35 -4.03
C SER A 321 2.47 -10.98 -4.81
N LEU A 322 2.47 -11.09 -6.15
CA LEU A 322 3.63 -10.69 -6.96
C LEU A 322 3.93 -9.19 -6.85
N LYS A 323 2.90 -8.34 -7.02
CA LYS A 323 3.07 -6.89 -6.90
C LYS A 323 3.46 -6.49 -5.47
N LEU A 324 2.88 -7.14 -4.48
CA LEU A 324 3.20 -6.91 -3.08
C LEU A 324 4.63 -7.36 -2.72
N ASN A 325 5.08 -8.50 -3.22
CA ASN A 325 6.45 -8.98 -3.09
C ASN A 325 7.45 -7.97 -3.67
N HIS A 326 7.13 -7.42 -4.85
CA HIS A 326 7.93 -6.36 -5.46
C HIS A 326 7.99 -5.11 -4.57
N ILE A 327 6.84 -4.62 -4.11
CA ILE A 327 6.74 -3.46 -3.20
C ILE A 327 7.55 -3.69 -1.92
N ALA A 328 7.37 -4.84 -1.27
CA ALA A 328 8.06 -5.18 -0.03
C ALA A 328 9.58 -5.28 -0.24
N SER A 329 10.01 -5.88 -1.35
CA SER A 329 11.44 -5.97 -1.71
C SER A 329 12.04 -4.60 -2.00
N THR A 330 11.34 -3.74 -2.75
CA THR A 330 11.79 -2.37 -3.03
C THR A 330 11.86 -1.52 -1.77
N PHE A 331 10.88 -1.65 -0.87
CA PHE A 331 10.91 -1.00 0.44
C PHE A 331 12.12 -1.45 1.27
N LEU A 332 12.36 -2.76 1.34
CA LEU A 332 13.50 -3.35 2.05
C LEU A 332 14.84 -2.83 1.50
N TYR A 333 14.99 -2.85 0.18
CA TYR A 333 16.17 -2.32 -0.51
C TYR A 333 16.42 -0.85 -0.19
N LYS A 334 15.39 0.01 -0.31
CA LYS A 334 15.51 1.44 -0.04
C LYS A 334 15.84 1.76 1.41
N PHE A 335 15.31 1.00 2.37
CA PHE A 335 15.65 1.22 3.77
C PHE A 335 17.10 0.81 4.07
N ILE A 336 17.48 -0.40 3.67
CA ILE A 336 18.82 -0.95 3.93
C ILE A 336 19.90 -0.08 3.28
N THR A 337 19.74 0.33 2.02
CA THR A 337 20.73 1.17 1.32
C THR A 337 20.92 2.56 1.92
N ASN A 338 19.95 3.08 2.66
CA ASN A 338 20.04 4.38 3.32
C ASN A 338 20.38 4.29 4.82
N SER A 339 20.50 3.08 5.38
CA SER A 339 20.76 2.90 6.81
C SER A 339 22.25 2.85 7.13
N THR A 340 22.63 3.40 8.29
CA THR A 340 23.98 3.31 8.86
C THR A 340 24.14 2.15 9.84
N GLU A 341 23.05 1.56 10.33
CA GLU A 341 23.06 0.54 11.40
C GLU A 341 22.79 -0.87 10.85
N LEU A 342 23.45 -1.21 9.74
CA LEU A 342 23.22 -2.44 8.98
C LEU A 342 23.36 -3.72 9.80
N SER A 343 24.33 -3.79 10.73
CA SER A 343 24.55 -4.96 11.58
C SER A 343 23.38 -5.23 12.54
N ASN A 344 22.73 -4.17 13.04
CA ASN A 344 21.56 -4.29 13.89
C ASN A 344 20.31 -4.70 13.10
N ILE A 345 20.16 -4.18 11.88
CA ILE A 345 19.07 -4.58 10.97
C ILE A 345 19.25 -6.05 10.59
N PHE A 346 20.46 -6.45 10.22
CA PHE A 346 20.80 -7.84 9.92
C PHE A 346 20.48 -8.78 11.09
N LEU A 347 20.84 -8.41 12.32
CA LEU A 347 20.53 -9.20 13.50
C LEU A 347 19.03 -9.39 13.72
N GLN A 348 18.24 -8.34 13.56
CA GLN A 348 16.80 -8.47 13.73
C GLN A 348 16.19 -9.34 12.62
N LEU A 349 16.64 -9.18 11.37
CA LEU A 349 16.20 -10.02 10.25
C LEU A 349 16.54 -11.49 10.45
N ILE A 350 17.74 -11.82 10.97
CA ILE A 350 18.12 -13.22 11.21
C ILE A 350 17.30 -13.85 12.35
N CYS A 351 16.98 -13.08 13.40
CA CYS A 351 16.08 -13.54 14.47
C CYS A 351 14.64 -13.77 13.98
N ASP A 352 14.13 -12.89 13.10
CA ASP A 352 12.80 -13.03 12.51
C ASP A 352 12.67 -14.27 11.60
N LEU A 353 13.80 -14.72 11.03
CA LEU A 353 13.93 -15.96 10.25
C LEU A 353 13.94 -17.21 11.14
N GLY A 354 14.50 -17.11 12.34
CA GLY A 354 14.63 -18.22 13.30
C GLY A 354 13.35 -18.53 14.09
N SER A 355 12.43 -17.56 14.16
CA SER A 355 11.20 -17.61 14.96
C SER A 355 10.04 -18.39 14.30
N ASP A 356 10.30 -19.18 13.26
CA ASP A 356 9.25 -19.86 12.49
C ASP A 356 8.83 -21.19 13.15
N ASP A 357 7.70 -21.17 13.86
CA ASP A 357 7.04 -22.32 14.47
C ASP A 357 6.37 -23.21 13.39
N GLY A 358 7.16 -23.99 12.66
CA GLY A 358 6.73 -25.25 12.03
C GLY A 358 5.65 -25.22 10.93
N ASP A 359 5.11 -24.07 10.52
CA ASP A 359 4.08 -24.00 9.48
C ASP A 359 4.75 -23.76 8.11
N GLY A 360 4.81 -24.80 7.29
CA GLY A 360 5.53 -24.85 6.00
C GLY A 360 4.96 -23.97 4.87
N ASP A 361 4.22 -22.92 5.21
CA ASP A 361 3.51 -22.02 4.28
C ASP A 361 4.12 -20.59 4.28
N ASN A 362 5.35 -20.45 4.78
CA ASN A 362 6.04 -19.16 4.99
C ASN A 362 7.15 -18.85 3.96
N ASP A 363 7.19 -19.56 2.83
CA ASP A 363 8.27 -19.42 1.83
C ASP A 363 8.45 -17.97 1.34
N ASN A 364 7.36 -17.25 1.03
CA ASN A 364 7.43 -15.85 0.58
C ASN A 364 8.00 -14.90 1.65
N LYS A 365 7.67 -15.12 2.92
CA LYS A 365 8.22 -14.34 4.05
C LYS A 365 9.72 -14.59 4.16
N ASN A 366 10.09 -15.86 4.13
CA ASN A 366 11.48 -16.28 4.26
C ASN A 366 12.33 -15.75 3.10
N ASP A 367 11.81 -15.75 1.87
CA ASP A 367 12.50 -15.17 0.71
C ASP A 367 12.75 -13.67 0.85
N LEU A 368 11.77 -12.91 1.36
CA LEU A 368 11.90 -11.47 1.61
C LEU A 368 12.94 -11.18 2.69
N ILE A 369 12.89 -11.88 3.82
CA ILE A 369 13.84 -11.71 4.92
C ILE A 369 15.25 -12.11 4.47
N LEU A 370 15.38 -13.24 3.77
CA LEU A 370 16.63 -13.69 3.18
C LEU A 370 17.21 -12.65 2.22
N TYR A 371 16.37 -12.02 1.39
CA TYR A 371 16.80 -10.92 0.52
C TYR A 371 17.39 -9.75 1.32
N GLY A 372 16.75 -9.35 2.42
CA GLY A 372 17.27 -8.33 3.32
C GLY A 372 18.61 -8.70 3.96
N CYS A 373 18.75 -9.93 4.45
CA CYS A 373 20.00 -10.44 5.00
C CYS A 373 21.14 -10.40 3.97
N ARG A 374 20.87 -10.82 2.73
CA ARG A 374 21.86 -10.73 1.63
C ARG A 374 22.28 -9.29 1.36
N LEU A 375 21.33 -8.36 1.28
CA LEU A 375 21.63 -6.94 1.07
C LEU A 375 22.50 -6.35 2.18
N CYS A 376 22.21 -6.66 3.45
CA CYS A 376 23.03 -6.19 4.57
C CYS A 376 24.48 -6.70 4.47
N LEU A 377 24.66 -7.98 4.14
CA LEU A 377 25.98 -8.59 3.94
C LEU A 377 26.73 -7.98 2.74
N GLN A 378 26.03 -7.59 1.67
CA GLN A 378 26.65 -6.92 0.52
C GLN A 378 27.18 -5.53 0.86
N LEU A 379 26.44 -4.77 1.67
CA LEU A 379 26.76 -3.37 1.97
C LEU A 379 27.70 -3.21 3.17
N SER A 380 27.64 -4.10 4.15
CA SER A 380 28.49 -4.05 5.36
C SER A 380 28.82 -5.45 5.86
N SER A 381 29.64 -6.16 5.07
CA SER A 381 30.04 -7.54 5.34
C SER A 381 30.67 -7.68 6.73
N ASP A 382 31.73 -6.95 7.05
CA ASP A 382 32.51 -7.18 8.27
C ASP A 382 31.69 -7.06 9.58
N GLU A 383 30.86 -6.03 9.71
CA GLU A 383 30.05 -5.82 10.92
C GLU A 383 28.88 -6.81 11.00
N CYS A 384 28.24 -7.13 9.86
CA CYS A 384 27.17 -8.13 9.84
C CYS A 384 27.70 -9.53 10.15
N LEU A 385 28.88 -9.90 9.63
CA LEU A 385 29.54 -11.18 9.91
C LEU A 385 29.90 -11.33 11.39
N LYS A 386 30.43 -10.27 12.03
CA LYS A 386 30.71 -10.30 13.48
C LYS A 386 29.45 -10.59 14.30
N VAL A 387 28.36 -9.88 14.00
CA VAL A 387 27.09 -10.04 14.73
C VAL A 387 26.44 -11.40 14.44
N TRP A 388 26.55 -11.90 13.21
CA TRP A 388 26.13 -13.25 12.85
C TRP A 388 26.87 -14.29 13.70
N LYS A 389 28.21 -14.21 13.75
CA LYS A 389 29.06 -15.13 14.52
C LYS A 389 28.67 -15.16 16.00
N MET A 390 28.45 -13.99 16.60
CA MET A 390 28.08 -13.88 18.02
C MET A 390 26.74 -14.53 18.35
N ASN A 391 25.81 -14.62 17.39
CA ASN A 391 24.45 -15.12 17.60
C ASN A 391 24.21 -16.51 16.97
N LEU A 392 25.20 -17.11 16.32
CA LEU A 392 25.06 -18.39 15.61
C LEU A 392 24.47 -19.50 16.49
N LYS A 393 24.91 -19.62 17.74
CA LYS A 393 24.43 -20.65 18.67
C LYS A 393 22.95 -20.50 19.04
N LYS A 394 22.41 -19.29 18.96
CA LYS A 394 20.99 -19.01 19.24
C LYS A 394 20.14 -19.16 17.98
N GLU A 395 20.71 -18.82 16.82
CA GLU A 395 20.01 -18.71 15.53
C GLU A 395 20.46 -19.79 14.54
N VAL A 396 20.51 -21.05 14.99
CA VAL A 396 21.02 -22.18 14.18
C VAL A 396 20.11 -22.47 12.98
N SER A 397 18.79 -22.48 13.19
CA SER A 397 17.78 -22.69 12.14
C SER A 397 17.84 -21.59 11.08
N ALA A 398 17.91 -20.32 11.50
CA ALA A 398 18.06 -19.18 10.62
C ALA A 398 19.38 -19.22 9.83
N THR A 399 20.49 -19.56 10.50
CA THR A 399 21.82 -19.70 9.87
C THR A 399 21.80 -20.78 8.79
N LYS A 400 21.16 -21.92 9.05
CA LYS A 400 20.98 -23.01 8.08
C LYS A 400 20.25 -22.52 6.83
N LEU A 401 19.16 -21.76 7.01
CA LEU A 401 18.33 -21.27 5.91
C LEU A 401 19.08 -20.21 5.08
N LEU A 402 19.78 -19.28 5.74
CA LEU A 402 20.60 -18.26 5.08
C LEU A 402 21.76 -18.86 4.27
N LEU A 403 22.51 -19.81 4.83
CA LEU A 403 23.62 -20.46 4.11
C LEU A 403 23.13 -21.27 2.90
N LYS A 404 22.02 -22.00 3.03
CA LYS A 404 21.40 -22.69 1.88
C LYS A 404 21.04 -21.71 0.78
N ASN A 405 20.41 -20.60 1.14
CA ASN A 405 19.99 -19.60 0.18
C ASN A 405 21.19 -18.94 -0.54
N LEU A 406 22.26 -18.60 0.19
CA LEU A 406 23.51 -18.04 -0.37
C LEU A 406 24.17 -19.01 -1.37
N ASN A 407 24.19 -20.31 -1.05
CA ASN A 407 24.76 -21.34 -1.91
C ASN A 407 23.95 -21.53 -3.21
N VAL A 408 22.61 -21.44 -3.14
CA VAL A 408 21.72 -21.63 -4.31
C VAL A 408 21.72 -20.40 -5.22
N THR A 409 21.66 -19.20 -4.64
CA THR A 409 21.47 -17.97 -5.41
C THR A 409 22.71 -17.51 -6.18
N SER A 410 23.85 -18.23 -6.09
CA SER A 410 25.12 -17.81 -6.70
C SER A 410 25.41 -16.33 -6.44
N SER A 411 25.06 -15.88 -5.23
CA SER A 411 24.95 -14.45 -4.92
C SER A 411 26.31 -13.77 -5.01
N SER A 412 26.34 -12.47 -5.34
CA SER A 412 27.57 -11.67 -5.30
C SER A 412 28.18 -11.51 -3.90
N VAL A 413 27.55 -12.09 -2.86
CA VAL A 413 28.07 -12.15 -1.49
C VAL A 413 29.03 -13.34 -1.40
N ALA A 414 30.32 -13.10 -1.58
CA ALA A 414 31.35 -14.07 -1.24
C ALA A 414 31.61 -13.99 0.27
N LEU A 415 31.27 -15.05 1.01
CA LEU A 415 31.63 -15.13 2.43
C LEU A 415 33.13 -15.38 2.55
N PRO A 416 33.88 -14.59 3.33
CA PRO A 416 35.31 -14.80 3.49
C PRO A 416 35.62 -16.20 4.03
N MET A 417 36.62 -16.87 3.44
CA MET A 417 37.05 -18.20 3.89
C MET A 417 37.33 -18.28 5.40
N HIS A 418 37.94 -17.23 5.98
CA HIS A 418 38.21 -17.19 7.42
C HIS A 418 36.90 -17.26 8.23
N PHE A 419 35.85 -16.58 7.79
CA PHE A 419 34.54 -16.61 8.44
C PHE A 419 33.88 -17.99 8.35
N LEU A 420 33.96 -18.64 7.19
CA LEU A 420 33.43 -20.01 7.01
C LEU A 420 34.11 -21.03 7.93
N LEU A 421 35.44 -20.95 8.07
CA LEU A 421 36.20 -21.81 8.98
C LEU A 421 35.86 -21.55 10.45
N GLU A 422 35.66 -20.29 10.83
CA GLU A 422 35.24 -19.93 12.18
C GLU A 422 33.82 -20.43 12.50
N ILE A 423 32.89 -20.30 11.56
CA ILE A 423 31.54 -20.86 11.69
C ILE A 423 31.58 -22.38 11.79
N GLU A 424 32.42 -23.06 11.01
CA GLU A 424 32.62 -24.50 11.11
C GLU A 424 33.09 -24.89 12.52
N ALA A 425 34.11 -24.19 13.05
CA ALA A 425 34.63 -24.43 14.39
C ALA A 425 33.56 -24.23 15.48
N ILE A 426 32.73 -23.18 15.38
CA ILE A 426 31.62 -22.96 16.33
C ILE A 426 30.56 -24.06 16.18
N SER A 427 30.26 -24.48 14.95
CA SER A 427 29.25 -25.50 14.66
C SER A 427 29.59 -26.86 15.25
N VAL A 428 30.88 -27.23 15.34
CA VAL A 428 31.33 -28.45 16.03
C VAL A 428 31.03 -28.43 17.54
N THR A 429 30.78 -27.25 18.13
CA THR A 429 30.40 -27.13 19.56
C THR A 429 28.90 -27.26 19.81
N LEU A 430 28.06 -27.38 18.78
CA LEU A 430 26.60 -27.53 18.88
C LEU A 430 26.19 -28.96 19.24
N PRO A 431 24.93 -29.21 19.66
CA PRO A 431 24.40 -30.57 19.80
C PRO A 431 24.51 -31.40 18.52
N ALA A 432 24.65 -32.72 18.66
CA ALA A 432 24.90 -33.63 17.54
C ALA A 432 23.84 -33.61 16.42
N TYR A 433 22.59 -33.25 16.73
CA TYR A 433 21.54 -33.13 15.72
C TYR A 433 21.75 -31.88 14.84
N GLU A 434 22.10 -30.73 15.42
CA GLU A 434 22.38 -29.49 14.70
C GLU A 434 23.64 -29.59 13.85
N GLN A 435 24.68 -30.25 14.40
CA GLN A 435 25.90 -30.53 13.66
C GLN A 435 25.63 -31.29 12.36
N LYS A 436 24.78 -32.33 12.43
CA LYS A 436 24.43 -33.17 11.26
C LYS A 436 23.70 -32.37 10.18
N GLU A 437 22.97 -31.32 10.56
CA GLU A 437 22.25 -30.50 9.60
C GLU A 437 23.09 -29.34 9.04
N LEU A 438 23.91 -28.70 9.86
CA LEU A 438 24.59 -27.45 9.53
C LEU A 438 25.95 -27.67 8.85
N LEU A 439 26.77 -28.61 9.35
CA LEU A 439 28.11 -28.87 8.82
C LEU A 439 28.13 -29.23 7.32
N PRO A 440 27.21 -30.05 6.78
CA PRO A 440 27.20 -30.34 5.34
C PRO A 440 27.00 -29.07 4.50
N ILE A 441 26.18 -28.13 4.96
CA ILE A 441 25.88 -26.88 4.24
C ILE A 441 27.09 -25.97 4.24
N ILE A 442 27.78 -25.85 5.39
CA ILE A 442 29.03 -25.06 5.49
C ILE A 442 30.09 -25.63 4.55
N LYS A 443 30.25 -26.96 4.51
CA LYS A 443 31.20 -27.62 3.59
C LYS A 443 30.90 -27.31 2.13
N VAL A 444 29.62 -27.28 1.74
CA VAL A 444 29.21 -26.85 0.39
C VAL A 444 29.59 -25.39 0.15
N SER A 445 29.37 -24.49 1.10
CA SER A 445 29.78 -23.07 0.98
C SER A 445 31.30 -22.92 0.82
N VAL A 446 32.10 -23.67 1.58
CA VAL A 446 33.56 -23.68 1.47
C VAL A 446 34.03 -24.16 0.09
N ILE A 447 33.44 -25.25 -0.41
CA ILE A 447 33.77 -25.77 -1.76
C ILE A 447 33.40 -24.75 -2.84
N TYR A 448 32.25 -24.10 -2.71
CA TYR A 448 31.77 -23.09 -3.66
C TYR A 448 32.71 -21.87 -3.70
N ASP A 449 33.17 -21.37 -2.55
CA ASP A 449 34.11 -20.24 -2.50
C ASP A 449 35.48 -20.59 -3.10
N ILE A 450 36.01 -21.78 -2.79
CA ILE A 450 37.26 -22.28 -3.39
C ILE A 450 37.14 -22.39 -4.92
N ALA A 451 35.99 -22.86 -5.42
CA ALA A 451 35.74 -22.96 -6.86
C ALA A 451 35.70 -21.57 -7.53
N ASN A 452 35.07 -20.59 -6.90
CA ASN A 452 35.02 -19.21 -7.39
C ASN A 452 36.38 -18.52 -7.41
N GLN A 453 37.19 -18.66 -6.35
CA GLN A 453 38.55 -18.13 -6.30
C GLN A 453 39.45 -18.73 -7.41
N LYS A 454 39.28 -20.02 -7.72
CA LYS A 454 40.00 -20.69 -8.82
C LYS A 454 39.55 -20.23 -10.22
N LEU A 455 38.30 -19.80 -10.37
CA LEU A 455 37.79 -19.25 -11.63
C LEU A 455 38.26 -17.81 -11.89
N ILE A 456 38.36 -16.99 -10.82
CA ILE A 456 38.91 -15.62 -10.90
C ILE A 456 40.38 -15.66 -11.30
N THR A 457 41.19 -16.47 -10.61
CA THR A 457 42.61 -16.66 -10.93
C THR A 457 42.83 -17.19 -12.34
N ARG A 458 41.98 -18.08 -12.86
CA ARG A 458 42.05 -18.52 -14.27
C ARG A 458 41.67 -17.44 -15.29
N LYS A 459 40.76 -16.53 -14.97
CA LYS A 459 40.41 -15.41 -15.86
C LYS A 459 41.51 -14.35 -15.90
N GLU A 460 42.17 -14.09 -14.77
CA GLU A 460 43.32 -13.16 -14.71
C GLU A 460 44.53 -13.71 -15.48
N PHE A 461 44.75 -15.04 -15.47
CA PHE A 461 45.81 -15.68 -16.26
C PHE A 461 45.54 -15.74 -17.78
N ASN A 462 44.30 -15.57 -18.24
CA ASN A 462 43.96 -15.56 -19.67
C ASN A 462 43.87 -14.14 -20.27
N CYS A 463 44.09 -13.10 -19.46
CA CYS A 463 44.15 -11.70 -19.88
C CYS A 463 45.58 -11.12 -19.83
N ILE A 464 46.58 -11.96 -19.57
CA ILE A 464 48.02 -11.70 -19.73
C ILE A 464 48.48 -12.54 -20.92
#